data_AF-A0A3E3IZZ3-F1
#
_entry.id   AF-A0A3E3IZZ3-F1
#
_cell.length_a   1.000
_cell.length_b   1.000
_cell.length_c   1.000
_cell.angle_alpha   90.00
_cell.angle_beta   90.00
_cell.angle_gamma   90.00
#
_symmetry.space_group_name_H-M   'P 1'
#
loop_
_entity.id
_entity.type
_entity.pdbx_description
1 polymer ?
#
loop_
_entity_poly.entity_id
_entity_poly.type
_entity_poly.pdbx_seq_one_letter_code
_entity_poly.pdbx_strand_id
1 'polypeptide(L)'
;MGCSNVYYCVEFEPHATALEAKGDGYVVASLGEDSGYVPYTAFSAKKGYIEAHPDVIQSFTNALQKGMDYVKSHTPEEIAAAIQPQFEETDKETITTIVTRYYDQDTWKDNLVFDEDAFTLLQNILEESGELSQRVPYTDLVNTEYAQTAAK
;
A
#
# COMPACT_ATOMS: atom_id res chain seq x y z
N MET A 1 12.24 -6.00 21.06
CA MET A 1 11.56 -6.99 21.92
C MET A 1 11.71 -8.33 21.23
N GLY A 2 12.44 -9.27 21.81
CA GLY A 2 12.68 -10.58 21.20
C GLY A 2 11.52 -11.54 21.48
N CYS A 3 10.98 -12.15 20.43
CA CYS A 3 9.93 -13.16 20.49
C CYS A 3 10.46 -14.49 21.04
N SER A 4 10.75 -14.59 22.34
CA SER A 4 11.24 -15.84 22.96
C SER A 4 10.14 -16.75 23.51
N ASN A 5 8.85 -16.47 23.22
CA ASN A 5 7.69 -17.33 23.55
C ASN A 5 6.44 -16.95 22.72
N VAL A 6 6.60 -16.78 21.41
CA VAL A 6 5.49 -16.35 20.53
C VAL A 6 5.22 -17.47 19.52
N TYR A 7 3.99 -18.00 19.50
CA TYR A 7 3.57 -19.01 18.51
C TYR A 7 3.27 -18.37 17.13
N TYR A 8 2.86 -17.09 17.10
CA TYR A 8 2.62 -16.29 15.89
C TYR A 8 2.88 -14.80 16.17
N CYS A 9 3.59 -14.12 15.26
CA CYS A 9 3.82 -12.67 15.29
C CYS A 9 3.34 -12.04 13.97
N VAL A 10 2.91 -10.77 14.01
CA VAL A 10 2.62 -9.99 12.80
C VAL A 10 3.86 -9.17 12.46
N GLU A 11 4.38 -9.33 11.25
CA GLU A 11 5.60 -8.68 10.79
C GLU A 11 5.37 -7.98 9.45
N PHE A 12 6.12 -6.91 9.22
CA PHE A 12 6.18 -6.20 7.94
C PHE A 12 7.47 -6.56 7.20
N GLU A 13 7.48 -6.43 5.87
CA GLU A 13 8.74 -6.48 5.14
C GLU A 13 9.62 -5.25 5.49
N PRO A 14 10.96 -5.40 5.58
CA PRO A 14 11.75 -6.60 5.24
C PRO A 14 11.94 -7.59 6.42
N HIS A 15 11.31 -7.36 7.57
CA HIS A 15 11.53 -8.19 8.76
C HIS A 15 10.99 -9.62 8.60
N ALA A 16 9.85 -9.78 7.93
CA ALA A 16 9.31 -11.11 7.60
C ALA A 16 10.32 -11.92 6.78
N THR A 17 10.85 -11.35 5.69
CA THR A 17 11.91 -11.98 4.89
C THR A 17 13.18 -12.24 5.72
N ALA A 18 13.57 -11.31 6.60
CA ALA A 18 14.76 -11.48 7.44
C ALA A 18 14.63 -12.63 8.45
N LEU A 19 13.43 -12.91 8.98
CA LEU A 19 13.16 -14.05 9.85
C LEU A 19 13.24 -15.37 9.09
N GLU A 20 12.67 -15.43 7.88
CA GLU A 20 12.76 -16.59 6.99
C GLU A 20 14.19 -16.91 6.59
N ALA A 21 14.96 -15.90 6.19
CA ALA A 21 16.36 -16.07 5.78
C ALA A 21 17.25 -16.59 6.92
N LYS A 22 16.93 -16.26 8.18
CA LYS A 22 17.65 -16.76 9.36
C LYS A 22 17.18 -18.14 9.83
N GLY A 23 16.03 -18.61 9.34
CA GLY A 23 15.38 -19.83 9.82
C GLY A 23 14.72 -19.67 11.19
N ASP A 24 14.51 -18.44 11.65
CA ASP A 24 13.90 -18.11 12.94
C ASP A 24 12.36 -18.11 12.89
N GLY A 25 11.78 -18.18 11.68
CA GLY A 25 10.34 -18.24 11.44
C GLY A 25 10.00 -18.47 9.98
N TYR A 26 8.71 -18.58 9.66
CA TYR A 26 8.19 -18.65 8.30
C TYR A 26 6.80 -18.02 8.21
N VAL A 27 6.47 -17.47 7.04
CA VAL A 27 5.15 -16.87 6.78
C VAL A 27 4.12 -18.00 6.64
N VAL A 28 3.11 -17.99 7.51
CA VAL A 28 2.01 -18.98 7.53
C VAL A 28 0.73 -18.48 6.88
N ALA A 29 0.55 -17.16 6.79
CA ALA A 29 -0.63 -16.49 6.27
C ALA A 29 -0.31 -15.03 5.93
N SER A 30 -1.07 -14.44 4.99
CA SER A 30 -1.00 -13.02 4.64
C SER A 30 -2.31 -12.33 5.01
N LEU A 31 -2.26 -11.39 5.95
CA LEU A 31 -3.43 -10.56 6.28
C LEU A 31 -3.87 -9.70 5.08
N GLY A 32 -2.96 -9.38 4.16
CA GLY A 32 -3.28 -8.66 2.93
C GLY A 32 -4.20 -9.45 2.00
N GLU A 33 -4.00 -10.78 1.92
CA GLU A 33 -4.88 -11.65 1.14
C GLU A 33 -6.26 -11.81 1.80
N ASP A 34 -6.27 -11.97 3.13
CA ASP A 34 -7.50 -12.28 3.88
C ASP A 34 -8.41 -11.07 4.13
N SER A 35 -7.86 -9.84 4.18
CA SER A 35 -8.62 -8.64 4.56
C SER A 35 -9.36 -7.97 3.40
N GLY A 36 -9.14 -8.41 2.15
CA GLY A 36 -9.64 -7.72 0.95
C GLY A 36 -8.92 -6.39 0.70
N TYR A 37 -9.44 -5.57 -0.21
CA TYR A 37 -8.83 -4.29 -0.58
C TYR A 37 -9.05 -3.21 0.49
N VAL A 38 -8.31 -3.30 1.59
CA VAL A 38 -8.19 -2.25 2.60
C VAL A 38 -7.22 -1.18 2.08
N PRO A 39 -7.60 0.11 2.10
CA PRO A 39 -6.74 1.19 1.63
C PRO A 39 -5.54 1.38 2.58
N TYR A 40 -4.41 0.75 2.27
CA TYR A 40 -3.23 0.79 3.13
C TYR A 40 -2.49 2.14 3.08
N THR A 41 -2.40 2.75 1.90
CA THR A 41 -1.75 4.05 1.70
C THR A 41 -2.76 5.04 1.12
N ALA A 42 -2.94 6.17 1.82
CA ALA A 42 -3.70 7.31 1.33
C ALA A 42 -2.85 8.58 1.43
N PHE A 43 -2.99 9.47 0.44
CA PHE A 43 -2.36 10.79 0.46
C PHE A 43 -3.42 11.83 0.78
N SER A 44 -3.10 12.73 1.71
CA SER A 44 -4.02 13.78 2.14
C SER A 44 -3.35 15.15 2.12
N ALA A 45 -4.11 16.16 1.74
CA ALA A 45 -3.70 17.56 1.80
C ALA A 45 -4.83 18.40 2.37
N LYS A 46 -4.51 19.61 2.85
CA LYS A 46 -5.54 20.54 3.33
C LYS A 46 -6.46 20.91 2.17
N LYS A 47 -7.78 20.94 2.42
CA LYS A 47 -8.78 21.34 1.42
C LYS A 47 -8.43 22.66 0.72
N GLY A 48 -8.07 23.69 1.47
CA GLY A 48 -7.68 24.98 0.89
C GLY A 48 -6.40 24.92 0.03
N TYR A 49 -5.51 23.96 0.25
CA TYR A 49 -4.34 23.75 -0.62
C TYR A 49 -4.76 23.08 -1.94
N ILE A 50 -5.63 22.07 -1.87
CA ILE A 50 -6.16 21.39 -3.07
C ILE A 50 -6.90 22.38 -3.97
N GLU A 51 -7.74 23.24 -3.37
CA GLU A 51 -8.50 24.27 -4.09
C GLU A 51 -7.60 25.36 -4.69
N ALA A 52 -6.52 25.75 -4.00
CA ALA A 52 -5.60 26.78 -4.48
C ALA A 52 -4.57 26.26 -5.50
N HIS A 53 -4.27 24.96 -5.51
CA HIS A 53 -3.22 24.34 -6.33
C HIS A 53 -3.71 23.06 -7.05
N PRO A 54 -4.84 23.10 -7.79
CA PRO A 54 -5.40 21.91 -8.42
C PRO A 54 -4.47 21.29 -9.47
N ASP A 55 -3.63 22.10 -10.12
CA ASP A 55 -2.63 21.69 -11.09
C ASP A 55 -1.49 20.88 -10.45
N VAL A 56 -1.05 21.26 -9.24
CA VAL A 56 -0.04 20.54 -8.46
C VAL A 56 -0.60 19.20 -8.01
N ILE A 57 -1.83 19.19 -7.48
CA ILE A 57 -2.49 17.95 -7.06
C ILE A 57 -2.66 17.00 -8.24
N GLN A 58 -3.15 17.49 -9.39
CA GLN A 58 -3.29 16.65 -10.57
C GLN A 58 -1.94 16.11 -11.06
N SER A 59 -0.89 16.94 -11.07
CA SER A 59 0.44 16.52 -11.51
C SER A 59 1.05 15.46 -10.58
N PHE A 60 0.85 15.61 -9.28
CA PHE A 60 1.25 14.60 -8.29
C PHE A 60 0.49 13.28 -8.48
N THR A 61 -0.83 13.33 -8.64
CA THR A 61 -1.65 12.14 -8.89
C THR A 61 -1.27 11.46 -10.21
N ASN A 62 -0.98 12.23 -11.27
CA ASN A 62 -0.49 11.68 -12.54
C ASN A 62 0.85 10.98 -12.39
N ALA A 63 1.78 11.53 -11.60
CA ALA A 63 3.07 10.90 -11.36
C ALA A 63 2.93 9.57 -10.62
N LEU A 64 2.05 9.50 -9.62
CA LEU A 64 1.73 8.26 -8.92
C LEU A 64 1.11 7.22 -9.86
N GLN A 65 0.14 7.61 -10.71
CA GLN A 65 -0.52 6.66 -11.63
C GLN A 65 0.49 6.07 -12.60
N LYS A 66 1.42 6.88 -13.14
CA LYS A 66 2.52 6.38 -13.98
C LYS A 66 3.41 5.37 -13.25
N GLY A 67 3.61 5.53 -11.94
CA GLY A 67 4.30 4.56 -11.11
C GLY A 67 3.53 3.24 -11.01
N MET A 68 2.21 3.30 -10.79
CA MET A 68 1.35 2.13 -10.78
C MET A 68 1.34 1.41 -12.14
N ASP A 69 1.24 2.17 -13.24
CA ASP A 69 1.30 1.63 -14.60
C ASP A 69 2.66 0.96 -14.89
N TYR A 70 3.75 1.54 -14.38
CA TYR A 70 5.08 0.95 -14.48
C TYR A 70 5.14 -0.38 -13.76
N VAL A 71 4.72 -0.44 -12.50
CA VAL A 71 4.69 -1.67 -11.70
C VAL A 71 3.85 -2.75 -12.39
N LYS A 72 2.68 -2.40 -12.94
CA LYS A 72 1.81 -3.34 -13.63
C LYS A 72 2.40 -3.91 -14.93
N SER A 73 3.24 -3.14 -15.62
CA SER A 73 3.79 -3.50 -16.93
C SER A 73 5.18 -4.11 -16.90
N HIS A 74 5.79 -4.22 -15.71
CA HIS A 74 7.16 -4.70 -15.53
C HIS A 74 7.23 -5.91 -14.59
N THR A 75 8.34 -6.63 -14.70
CA THR A 75 8.66 -7.78 -13.84
C THR A 75 9.17 -7.33 -12.46
N PRO A 76 9.07 -8.17 -11.42
CA PRO A 76 9.64 -7.88 -10.11
C PRO A 76 11.11 -7.46 -10.14
N GLU A 77 11.93 -8.07 -11.01
CA GLU A 77 13.35 -7.75 -11.16
C GLU A 77 13.60 -6.35 -11.75
N GLU A 78 12.74 -5.93 -12.69
CA GLU A 78 12.78 -4.59 -13.29
C GLU A 78 12.32 -3.54 -12.29
N ILE A 79 11.24 -3.81 -11.55
CA ILE A 79 10.76 -2.94 -10.47
C ILE A 79 11.84 -2.79 -9.38
N ALA A 80 12.41 -3.91 -8.92
CA ALA A 80 13.48 -3.91 -7.92
C ALA A 80 14.70 -3.13 -8.40
N ALA A 81 15.10 -3.26 -9.66
CA ALA A 81 16.18 -2.46 -10.24
C ALA A 81 15.86 -0.96 -10.26
N ALA A 82 14.62 -0.57 -10.56
CA ALA A 82 14.20 0.82 -10.61
C ALA A 82 14.24 1.49 -9.23
N ILE A 83 13.93 0.74 -8.16
CA ILE A 83 13.87 1.26 -6.79
C ILE A 83 15.13 0.99 -5.94
N GLN A 84 16.09 0.20 -6.44
CA GLN A 84 17.33 -0.11 -5.73
C GLN A 84 18.07 1.13 -5.19
N PRO A 85 18.18 2.26 -5.93
CA PRO A 85 18.89 3.44 -5.42
C PRO A 85 18.29 4.05 -4.15
N GLN A 86 17.03 3.75 -3.83
CA GLN A 86 16.36 4.24 -2.62
C GLN A 86 16.61 3.33 -1.39
N PHE A 87 17.22 2.15 -1.59
CA PHE A 87 17.47 1.15 -0.55
C PHE A 87 18.94 0.72 -0.55
N GLU A 88 19.85 1.66 -0.28
CA GLU A 88 21.31 1.44 -0.33
C GLU A 88 21.80 0.30 0.58
N GLU A 89 21.08 0.05 1.69
CA GLU A 89 21.44 -0.97 2.68
C GLU A 89 20.81 -2.35 2.41
N THR A 90 19.97 -2.48 1.38
CA THR A 90 19.29 -3.74 1.03
C THR A 90 19.78 -4.21 -0.34
N ASP A 91 20.25 -5.45 -0.41
CA ASP A 91 20.71 -6.00 -1.69
C ASP A 91 19.54 -6.25 -2.66
N LYS A 92 19.84 -6.24 -3.95
CA LYS A 92 18.84 -6.35 -5.01
C LYS A 92 18.05 -7.65 -4.94
N GLU A 93 18.65 -8.75 -4.52
CA GLU A 93 17.99 -10.05 -4.43
C GLU A 93 16.92 -10.04 -3.34
N THR A 94 17.23 -9.43 -2.18
CA THR A 94 16.28 -9.19 -1.10
C THR A 94 15.13 -8.28 -1.57
N ILE A 95 15.42 -7.15 -2.23
CA ILE A 95 14.37 -6.27 -2.78
C ILE A 95 13.49 -7.02 -3.79
N THR A 96 14.09 -7.80 -4.68
CA THR A 96 13.36 -8.58 -5.69
C THR A 96 12.42 -9.58 -5.01
N THR A 97 12.90 -10.30 -3.99
CA THR A 97 12.08 -11.23 -3.19
C THR A 97 10.86 -10.53 -2.58
N ILE A 98 11.05 -9.35 -1.99
CA ILE A 98 9.98 -8.55 -1.38
C ILE A 98 8.99 -8.07 -2.45
N VAL A 99 9.49 -7.54 -3.57
CA VAL A 99 8.65 -7.07 -4.68
C VAL A 99 7.84 -8.21 -5.27
N THR A 100 8.43 -9.39 -5.49
CA THR A 100 7.74 -10.58 -6.01
C THR A 100 6.57 -10.97 -5.11
N ARG A 101 6.75 -10.95 -3.77
CA ARG A 101 5.65 -11.25 -2.84
C ARG A 101 4.47 -10.30 -3.03
N TYR A 102 4.72 -8.99 -3.05
CA TYR A 102 3.66 -7.99 -3.25
C TYR A 102 3.04 -8.06 -4.65
N TYR A 103 3.84 -8.42 -5.66
CA TYR A 103 3.39 -8.60 -7.04
C TYR A 103 2.44 -9.80 -7.16
N ASP A 104 2.84 -10.95 -6.62
CA ASP A 104 2.04 -12.19 -6.66
C ASP A 104 0.74 -12.07 -5.83
N GLN A 105 0.75 -11.22 -4.81
CA GLN A 105 -0.43 -10.88 -4.00
C GLN A 105 -1.38 -9.89 -4.65
N ASP A 106 -1.04 -9.33 -5.81
CA ASP A 106 -1.82 -8.26 -6.46
C ASP A 106 -2.05 -7.04 -5.54
N THR A 107 -0.99 -6.69 -4.77
CA THR A 107 -1.05 -5.63 -3.74
C THR A 107 -1.32 -4.25 -4.33
N TRP A 108 -0.84 -3.99 -5.55
CA TRP A 108 -0.91 -2.70 -6.20
C TRP A 108 -2.09 -2.62 -7.16
N LYS A 109 -3.07 -1.77 -6.84
CA LYS A 109 -4.24 -1.55 -7.70
C LYS A 109 -3.84 -0.98 -9.07
N ASP A 110 -4.68 -1.29 -10.06
CA ASP A 110 -4.60 -0.74 -11.41
C ASP A 110 -4.74 0.78 -11.50
N ASN A 111 -5.38 1.40 -10.51
CA ASN A 111 -5.56 2.84 -10.47
C ASN A 111 -5.58 3.37 -9.05
N LEU A 112 -5.44 4.69 -8.96
CA LEU A 112 -5.44 5.43 -7.69
C LEU A 112 -6.85 5.78 -7.19
N VAL A 113 -7.91 5.27 -7.80
CA VAL A 113 -9.27 5.56 -7.35
C VAL A 113 -9.50 4.83 -6.03
N PHE A 114 -9.69 5.63 -4.99
CA PHE A 114 -10.03 5.14 -3.66
C PHE A 114 -11.52 4.82 -3.64
N ASP A 115 -11.90 3.57 -3.86
CA ASP A 115 -13.31 3.17 -3.94
C ASP A 115 -14.08 3.33 -2.61
N GLU A 116 -15.36 3.67 -2.72
CA GLU A 116 -16.26 3.81 -1.57
C GLU A 116 -16.43 2.49 -0.79
N ASP A 117 -16.38 1.35 -1.48
CA ASP A 117 -16.42 0.02 -0.83
C ASP A 117 -15.19 -0.21 0.05
N ALA A 118 -13.99 0.18 -0.43
CA ALA A 118 -12.75 0.08 0.33
C ALA A 118 -12.76 1.01 1.56
N PHE A 119 -13.33 2.21 1.41
CA PHE A 119 -13.55 3.12 2.53
C PHE A 119 -14.56 2.58 3.54
N THR A 120 -15.64 1.95 3.05
CA THR A 120 -16.65 1.31 3.90
C THR A 120 -16.05 0.15 4.69
N LEU A 121 -15.23 -0.69 4.05
CA LEU A 121 -14.51 -1.77 4.69
C LEU A 121 -13.57 -1.24 5.79
N LEU A 122 -12.82 -0.17 5.53
CA LEU A 122 -12.00 0.48 6.55
C LEU A 122 -12.84 0.94 7.75
N GLN A 123 -13.99 1.57 7.51
CA GLN A 123 -14.88 1.98 8.60
C GLN A 123 -15.45 0.80 9.39
N ASN A 124 -15.78 -0.32 8.72
CA ASN A 124 -16.22 -1.55 9.40
C ASN A 124 -15.12 -2.07 10.35
N ILE A 125 -13.87 -2.15 9.88
CA ILE A 125 -12.73 -2.61 10.69
C ILE A 125 -12.56 -1.73 11.94
N LEU A 126 -12.60 -0.41 11.76
CA LEU A 126 -12.42 0.53 12.88
C LEU A 126 -13.62 0.54 13.84
N GLU A 127 -14.84 0.31 13.34
CA GLU A 127 -16.05 0.20 14.16
C GLU A 127 -16.04 -1.10 14.98
N GLU A 128 -15.70 -2.23 14.36
CA GLU A 128 -15.62 -3.54 15.00
C GLU A 128 -14.50 -3.61 16.05
N SER A 129 -13.39 -2.88 15.84
CA SER A 129 -12.31 -2.76 16.82
C SER A 129 -12.61 -1.76 17.96
N GLY A 130 -13.67 -0.96 17.84
CA GLY A 130 -14.03 0.08 18.81
C GLY A 130 -13.24 1.39 18.67
N GLU A 131 -12.46 1.55 17.60
CA GLU A 131 -11.64 2.74 17.33
C GLU A 131 -12.40 3.85 16.58
N LEU A 132 -13.56 3.54 15.97
CA LEU A 132 -14.43 4.51 15.31
C LEU A 132 -15.70 4.77 16.13
N SER A 133 -15.78 5.97 16.71
CA SER A 133 -16.96 6.39 17.48
C SER A 133 -18.16 6.75 16.61
N GLN A 134 -17.92 7.22 15.39
CA GLN A 134 -18.96 7.56 14.43
C GLN A 134 -18.43 7.46 12.99
N ARG A 135 -19.26 6.88 12.11
CA ARG A 135 -18.97 6.86 10.67
C ARG A 135 -18.98 8.25 10.05
N VAL A 136 -18.15 8.43 9.03
CA VAL A 136 -18.02 9.64 8.23
C VAL A 136 -18.48 9.36 6.79
N PRO A 137 -19.20 10.29 6.13
CA PRO A 137 -19.53 10.16 4.72
C PRO A 137 -18.26 10.11 3.85
N TYR A 138 -18.24 9.18 2.89
CA TYR A 138 -17.12 9.01 1.96
C TYR A 138 -16.76 10.30 1.22
N THR A 139 -17.77 11.00 0.70
CA THR A 139 -17.61 12.26 -0.07
C THR A 139 -17.07 13.43 0.75
N ASP A 140 -17.10 13.36 2.08
CA ASP A 140 -16.55 14.42 2.93
C ASP A 140 -15.02 14.34 3.02
N LEU A 141 -14.45 13.14 2.82
CA LEU A 141 -13.02 12.87 2.99
C LEU A 141 -12.31 12.52 1.69
N VAL A 142 -13.02 11.98 0.70
CA VAL A 142 -12.42 11.46 -0.52
C VAL A 142 -12.86 12.28 -1.74
N ASN A 143 -11.88 12.78 -2.48
CA ASN A 143 -12.05 13.38 -3.81
C ASN A 143 -11.37 12.49 -4.86
N THR A 144 -12.16 11.88 -5.74
CA THR A 144 -11.67 10.97 -6.78
C THR A 144 -11.37 11.64 -8.12
N GLU A 145 -11.72 12.92 -8.31
CA GLU A 145 -11.67 13.59 -9.61
C GLU A 145 -10.27 13.55 -10.23
N TYR A 146 -9.24 13.79 -9.41
CA TYR A 146 -7.84 13.77 -9.84
C TYR A 146 -7.38 12.36 -10.23
N ALA A 147 -7.76 11.35 -9.44
CA ALA A 147 -7.42 9.95 -9.69
C ALA A 147 -8.13 9.41 -10.94
N GLN A 148 -9.41 9.73 -11.11
CA GLN A 148 -10.18 9.39 -12.31
C GLN A 148 -9.64 10.07 -13.56
N THR A 149 -9.07 11.27 -13.44
CA THR A 149 -8.41 11.95 -14.55
C THR A 149 -7.06 11.33 -14.87
N ALA A 150 -6.29 10.92 -13.85
CA ALA A 150 -4.98 10.29 -14.04
C ALA A 150 -5.09 8.89 -14.65
N ALA A 151 -6.16 8.14 -14.35
CA ALA A 151 -6.38 6.78 -14.83
C ALA A 151 -6.89 6.67 -16.29
N LYS A 152 -7.02 7.79 -17.00
CA LYS A 152 -7.43 7.84 -18.42
C LYS A 152 -6.22 7.85 -19.33
#